data_AF-A0A069D1Z5-F1
#
_entry.id   AF-A0A069D1Z5-F1
#
_cell.length_a   1.000
_cell.length_b   1.000
_cell.length_c   1.000
_cell.angle_alpha   90.00
_cell.angle_beta   90.00
_cell.angle_gamma   90.00
#
_symmetry.space_group_name_H-M   'P 1'
#
loop_
_entity.id
_entity.type
_entity.pdbx_description
1 polymer ?
#
loop_
_entity_poly.entity_id
_entity_poly.type
_entity_poly.pdbx_seq_one_letter_code
_entity_poly.pdbx_strand_id
1 'polypeptide(L)'
;MGHVRSIRWTDEGWPLVMPERYGAVPSVAIKEEELVGEWEHINMGYNYQKQFTSVSLKLNSSNISEGALTGSWNFDATKQTVTVGGVKLYLQREVDWEISPRKLTIVYAGYSSDGKTTYWGKKIVN
;
A
#
# COMPACT_ATOMS: atom_id res chain seq x y z
N MET A 1 23.50 -2.59 5.73
CA MET A 1 23.00 -1.67 4.68
C MET A 1 21.67 -1.10 5.16
N GLY A 2 21.56 0.22 5.36
CA GLY A 2 20.45 0.84 6.11
C GLY A 2 19.07 0.62 5.48
N HIS A 3 18.08 0.29 6.31
CA HIS A 3 16.67 0.21 5.94
C HIS A 3 16.03 1.61 5.97
N VAL A 4 16.46 2.51 5.07
CA VAL A 4 15.83 3.83 4.90
C VAL A 4 14.51 3.66 4.15
N ARG A 5 13.46 4.28 4.66
CA ARG A 5 12.10 4.20 4.12
C ARG A 5 11.50 5.60 4.00
N SER A 6 10.64 5.79 3.00
CA SER A 6 9.87 7.02 2.84
C SER A 6 8.85 7.16 3.96
N ILE A 7 8.57 8.40 4.38
CA ILE A 7 7.44 8.72 5.26
C ILE A 7 6.45 9.58 4.48
N ARG A 8 5.17 9.22 4.58
CA ARG A 8 4.06 9.99 4.04
C ARG A 8 3.15 10.46 5.18
N TRP A 9 2.84 11.75 5.21
CA TRP A 9 1.98 12.33 6.24
C TRP A 9 0.50 12.18 5.85
N THR A 10 -0.33 11.78 6.81
CA THR A 10 -1.79 11.72 6.63
C THR A 10 -2.42 13.09 6.77
N ASP A 11 -3.67 13.22 6.31
CA ASP A 11 -4.50 14.43 6.50
C ASP A 11 -4.70 14.77 7.99
N GLU A 12 -4.52 13.79 8.88
CA GLU A 12 -4.63 13.91 10.34
C GLU A 12 -3.29 14.23 11.02
N GLY A 13 -2.21 14.36 10.24
CA GLY A 13 -0.88 14.69 10.75
C GLY A 13 -0.09 13.51 11.30
N TRP A 14 -0.48 12.27 11.01
CA TRP A 14 0.27 11.08 11.42
C TRP A 14 1.26 10.64 10.35
N PRO A 15 2.48 10.21 10.72
CA PRO A 15 3.45 9.69 9.77
C PRO A 15 3.16 8.21 9.44
N LEU A 16 3.09 7.90 8.15
CA LEU A 16 3.03 6.54 7.62
C LEU A 16 4.38 6.17 7.01
N VAL A 17 4.98 5.08 7.46
CA VAL A 17 6.19 4.53 6.84
C VAL A 17 5.79 3.68 5.63
N MET A 18 6.47 3.88 4.50
CA MET A 18 6.17 3.16 3.26
C MET A 18 6.86 1.77 3.19
N PRO A 19 6.25 0.80 2.47
CA PRO A 19 6.62 -0.62 2.55
C PRO A 19 7.94 -1.04 1.91
N GLU A 20 8.50 -0.28 0.96
CA GLU A 20 9.76 -0.63 0.29
C GLU A 20 10.92 0.24 0.79
N ARG A 21 12.16 -0.20 0.48
CA ARG A 21 13.35 0.62 0.76
C ARG A 21 13.35 1.84 -0.17
N TYR A 22 13.80 2.98 0.37
CA TYR A 22 13.94 4.21 -0.40
C TYR A 22 14.85 4.01 -1.63
N GLY A 23 14.30 4.31 -2.81
CA GLY A 23 14.98 4.18 -4.10
C GLY A 23 15.02 5.48 -4.91
N ALA A 24 14.69 6.63 -4.31
CA ALA A 24 14.61 7.93 -4.99
C ALA A 24 13.73 7.94 -6.25
N VAL A 25 12.60 7.21 -6.21
CA VAL A 25 11.65 7.15 -7.33
C VAL A 25 11.02 8.52 -7.56
N PRO A 26 10.96 9.02 -8.81
CA PRO A 26 10.27 10.26 -9.14
C PRO A 26 8.81 10.24 -8.70
N SER A 27 8.33 11.36 -8.15
CA SER A 27 6.95 11.53 -7.69
C SER A 27 5.99 11.76 -8.86
N VAL A 28 5.77 10.74 -9.68
CA VAL A 28 4.79 10.75 -10.77
C VAL A 28 3.43 10.30 -10.23
N ALA A 29 2.39 11.08 -10.48
CA ALA A 29 1.02 10.77 -10.05
C ALA A 29 0.59 9.38 -10.54
N ILE A 30 -0.10 8.66 -9.66
CA ILE A 30 -0.74 7.37 -9.93
C ILE A 30 -2.11 7.63 -10.52
N LYS A 31 -2.49 6.81 -11.51
CA LYS A 31 -3.81 6.80 -12.13
C LYS A 31 -4.64 5.62 -11.64
N GLU A 32 -5.96 5.75 -11.71
CA GLU A 32 -6.88 4.74 -11.19
C GLU A 32 -6.74 3.38 -11.89
N GLU A 33 -6.55 3.40 -13.22
CA GLU A 33 -6.36 2.20 -14.02
C GLU A 33 -5.10 1.41 -13.62
N GLU A 34 -4.12 2.07 -13.00
CA GLU A 34 -2.93 1.43 -12.47
C GLU A 34 -3.16 0.73 -11.13
N LEU A 35 -4.33 0.90 -10.49
CA LEU A 35 -4.64 0.25 -9.21
C LEU A 35 -5.29 -1.12 -9.37
N VAL A 36 -5.98 -1.34 -10.49
CA VAL A 36 -6.60 -2.63 -10.80
C VAL A 36 -5.52 -3.71 -10.91
N GLY A 37 -5.76 -4.85 -10.26
CA GLY A 37 -4.86 -6.00 -10.27
C GLY A 37 -4.70 -6.66 -8.91
N GLU A 38 -3.68 -7.53 -8.84
CA GLU A 38 -3.31 -8.26 -7.63
C GLU A 38 -2.31 -7.47 -6.79
N TRP A 39 -2.51 -7.53 -5.48
CA TRP A 39 -1.72 -6.85 -4.47
C TRP A 39 -1.37 -7.83 -3.36
N GLU A 40 -0.22 -7.58 -2.77
CA GLU A 40 0.15 -8.12 -1.47
C GLU A 40 -0.34 -7.16 -0.38
N HIS A 41 -0.95 -7.71 0.67
CA HIS A 41 -1.40 -6.96 1.84
C HIS A 41 -0.82 -7.57 3.12
N ILE A 42 -0.24 -6.74 3.97
CA ILE A 42 0.24 -7.13 5.29
C ILE A 42 -0.53 -6.35 6.35
N ASN A 43 -1.18 -7.09 7.24
CA ASN A 43 -1.74 -6.57 8.48
C ASN A 43 -0.66 -6.66 9.58
N MET A 44 -0.22 -5.51 10.08
CA MET A 44 0.85 -5.39 11.08
C MET A 44 0.29 -5.17 12.50
N GLY A 45 -0.91 -5.67 12.80
CA GLY A 45 -1.51 -5.59 14.13
C GLY A 45 -0.70 -6.43 15.12
N TYR A 46 -0.36 -5.87 16.29
CA TYR A 46 0.59 -6.47 17.24
C TYR A 46 0.37 -7.97 17.49
N ASN A 47 1.43 -8.76 17.30
CA ASN A 47 1.46 -10.18 17.65
C ASN A 47 2.87 -10.56 18.13
N TYR A 48 2.94 -11.09 19.34
CA TYR A 48 4.22 -11.37 20.00
C TYR A 48 5.00 -12.48 19.27
N GLN A 49 6.27 -12.21 18.96
CA GLN A 49 7.21 -13.15 18.32
C GLN A 49 6.78 -13.72 16.96
N LYS A 50 5.82 -13.08 16.28
CA LYS A 50 5.34 -13.52 14.98
C LYS A 50 5.73 -12.53 13.90
N GLN A 51 6.37 -13.02 12.85
CA GLN A 51 6.53 -12.27 11.60
C GLN A 51 5.23 -12.33 10.81
N PHE A 52 4.73 -11.18 10.36
CA PHE A 52 3.58 -11.13 9.45
C PHE A 52 4.03 -11.43 8.02
N THR A 53 3.18 -12.15 7.30
CA THR A 53 3.35 -12.46 5.88
C THR A 53 2.25 -11.78 5.07
N SER A 54 2.50 -11.55 3.79
CA SER A 54 1.47 -11.03 2.89
C SER A 54 0.34 -12.03 2.70
N VAL A 55 -0.84 -11.49 2.43
CA VAL A 55 -2.01 -12.18 1.88
C VAL A 55 -2.47 -11.46 0.63
N SER A 56 -3.17 -12.16 -0.27
CA SER A 56 -3.66 -11.57 -1.53
C SER A 56 -4.80 -10.58 -1.27
N LEU A 57 -4.71 -9.43 -1.94
CA LEU A 57 -5.76 -8.45 -2.12
C LEU A 57 -5.91 -8.20 -3.62
N LYS A 58 -7.13 -8.24 -4.14
CA LYS A 58 -7.41 -7.91 -5.53
C LYS A 58 -8.30 -6.69 -5.60
N LEU A 59 -7.92 -5.72 -6.42
CA LEU A 59 -8.77 -4.58 -6.79
C LEU A 59 -9.26 -4.83 -8.23
N ASN A 60 -10.56 -5.05 -8.42
CA ASN A 60 -11.12 -5.30 -9.75
C ASN A 60 -11.59 -4.01 -10.44
N SER A 61 -11.82 -4.08 -11.76
CA SER A 61 -12.25 -2.93 -12.58
C SER A 61 -13.68 -2.45 -12.32
N SER A 62 -14.44 -3.17 -11.49
CA SER A 62 -15.80 -2.79 -11.07
C SER A 62 -15.81 -2.11 -9.70
N ASN A 63 -14.65 -1.62 -9.24
CA ASN A 63 -14.48 -0.95 -7.95
C ASN A 63 -14.86 -1.82 -6.74
N ILE A 64 -14.69 -3.14 -6.85
CA ILE A 64 -14.86 -4.10 -5.75
C ILE A 64 -13.52 -4.75 -5.43
N SER A 65 -13.27 -4.99 -4.15
CA SER A 65 -12.08 -5.68 -3.65
C SER A 65 -12.39 -7.07 -3.12
N GLU A 66 -11.44 -7.99 -3.32
CA GLU A 66 -11.50 -9.38 -2.90
C GLU A 66 -10.23 -9.74 -2.10
N GLY A 67 -10.33 -10.71 -1.18
CA GLY A 67 -9.19 -11.17 -0.37
C GLY A 67 -9.05 -10.41 0.95
N ALA A 68 -7.86 -9.86 1.21
CA ALA A 68 -7.47 -9.33 2.53
C ALA A 68 -8.34 -8.16 3.04
N LEU A 69 -8.83 -7.31 2.14
CA LEU A 69 -9.80 -6.25 2.40
C LEU A 69 -10.95 -6.40 1.42
N THR A 70 -12.18 -6.44 1.92
CA THR A 70 -13.38 -6.67 1.11
C THR A 70 -14.31 -5.47 1.14
N GLY A 71 -15.01 -5.24 0.03
CA GLY A 71 -15.96 -4.13 -0.11
C GLY A 71 -15.74 -3.36 -1.40
N SER A 72 -16.29 -2.14 -1.48
CA SER A 72 -15.97 -1.23 -2.57
C SER A 72 -14.62 -0.56 -2.36
N TRP A 73 -14.01 -0.13 -3.45
CA TRP A 73 -12.83 0.73 -3.41
C TRP A 73 -12.98 1.97 -4.28
N ASN A 74 -12.42 3.09 -3.82
CA ASN A 74 -12.45 4.37 -4.53
C ASN A 74 -11.11 5.08 -4.45
N PHE A 75 -10.65 5.61 -5.58
CA PHE A 75 -9.41 6.36 -5.69
C PHE A 75 -9.63 7.87 -5.58
N ASP A 76 -8.78 8.55 -4.82
CA ASP A 76 -8.67 10.01 -4.78
C ASP A 76 -7.36 10.41 -5.44
N ALA A 77 -7.45 10.94 -6.66
CA ALA A 77 -6.29 11.36 -7.44
C ALA A 77 -5.58 12.58 -6.85
N THR A 78 -6.29 13.47 -6.14
CA THR A 78 -5.70 14.67 -5.54
C THR A 78 -4.86 14.28 -4.33
N LYS A 79 -5.43 13.43 -3.47
CA LYS A 79 -4.76 12.95 -2.27
C LYS A 79 -3.91 11.71 -2.51
N GLN A 80 -3.87 11.16 -3.72
CA GLN A 80 -3.16 9.92 -4.04
C GLN A 80 -3.46 8.83 -3.00
N THR A 81 -4.75 8.62 -2.68
CA THR A 81 -5.20 7.61 -1.70
C THR A 81 -6.24 6.70 -2.32
N VAL A 82 -6.29 5.46 -1.87
CA VAL A 82 -7.39 4.53 -2.17
C VAL A 82 -8.09 4.15 -0.87
N THR A 83 -9.42 4.24 -0.84
CA THR A 83 -10.21 3.71 0.26
C THR A 83 -10.72 2.35 -0.15
N VAL A 84 -10.43 1.29 0.62
CA VAL A 84 -10.84 -0.09 0.33
C VAL A 84 -11.60 -0.62 1.53
N GLY A 85 -12.88 -0.99 1.36
CA GLY A 85 -13.69 -1.53 2.46
C GLY A 85 -13.76 -0.60 3.69
N GLY A 86 -13.69 0.72 3.48
CA GLY A 86 -13.66 1.73 4.53
C GLY A 86 -12.27 2.06 5.10
N VAL A 87 -11.22 1.36 4.69
CA VAL A 87 -9.83 1.64 5.12
C VAL A 87 -9.17 2.59 4.12
N LYS A 88 -8.70 3.75 4.59
CA LYS A 88 -7.97 4.72 3.77
C LYS A 88 -6.48 4.36 3.69
N LEU A 89 -5.99 4.19 2.46
CA LEU A 89 -4.61 3.77 2.16
C LEU A 89 -3.92 4.85 1.32
N TYR A 90 -2.75 5.28 1.76
CA TYR A 90 -1.93 6.30 1.12
C TYR A 90 -0.96 5.64 0.15
N LEU A 91 -1.09 5.94 -1.15
CA LEU A 91 -0.31 5.36 -2.22
C LEU A 91 1.04 6.07 -2.43
N GLN A 92 2.04 5.34 -2.93
CA GLN A 92 3.29 5.92 -3.43
C GLN A 92 3.88 5.00 -4.51
N ARG A 93 4.73 5.55 -5.38
CA ARG A 93 5.60 4.75 -6.23
C ARG A 93 6.90 4.44 -5.51
N GLU A 94 7.29 3.19 -5.48
CA GLU A 94 8.57 2.74 -4.95
C GLU A 94 9.23 1.71 -5.90
N VAL A 95 10.44 1.29 -5.56
CA VAL A 95 11.13 0.23 -6.30
C VAL A 95 10.75 -1.10 -5.65
N ASP A 96 10.35 -2.08 -6.44
CA ASP A 96 10.27 -3.46 -5.98
C ASP A 96 11.70 -4.01 -5.85
N TRP A 97 12.16 -4.17 -4.61
CA TRP A 97 13.50 -4.67 -4.31
C TRP A 97 13.60 -6.19 -4.33
N GLU A 98 12.48 -6.90 -4.45
CA GLU A 98 12.38 -8.36 -4.41
C GLU A 98 12.52 -8.98 -5.81
N ILE A 99 12.33 -8.19 -6.87
CA ILE A 99 12.46 -8.63 -8.27
C ILE A 99 13.81 -8.26 -8.92
N SER A 100 14.27 -9.12 -9.84
CA SER A 100 15.47 -8.90 -10.66
C SER A 100 15.14 -9.03 -12.17
N PRO A 101 15.34 -7.98 -12.99
CA PRO A 101 15.81 -6.64 -12.61
C PRO A 101 14.77 -5.89 -11.77
N ARG A 102 15.22 -4.96 -10.91
CA ARG A 102 14.34 -4.13 -10.08
C ARG A 102 13.39 -3.31 -10.95
N LYS A 103 12.11 -3.30 -10.61
CA LYS A 103 11.06 -2.58 -11.33
C LYS A 103 10.39 -1.54 -10.43
N LEU A 104 9.75 -0.55 -11.04
CA LEU A 104 8.85 0.35 -10.30
C LEU A 104 7.56 -0.37 -9.97
N THR A 105 7.05 -0.15 -8.76
CA THR A 105 5.75 -0.64 -8.32
C THR A 105 4.98 0.46 -7.59
N ILE A 106 3.70 0.19 -7.32
CA ILE A 106 2.87 1.02 -6.46
C ILE A 106 2.76 0.30 -5.13
N VAL A 107 2.95 1.06 -4.05
CA VAL A 107 2.77 0.61 -2.68
C VAL A 107 1.69 1.44 -2.00
N TYR A 108 1.17 0.95 -0.89
CA TYR A 108 0.38 1.76 0.02
C TYR A 108 0.75 1.51 1.48
N ALA A 109 0.43 2.49 2.32
CA ALA A 109 0.37 2.34 3.77
C ALA A 109 -0.91 2.97 4.32
N GLY A 110 -1.42 2.46 5.44
CA GLY A 110 -2.57 3.03 6.14
C GLY A 110 -2.72 2.44 7.53
N TYR A 111 -3.80 2.78 8.23
CA TYR A 111 -4.09 2.22 9.55
C TYR A 111 -5.58 1.96 9.76
N SER A 112 -5.88 1.08 10.72
CA SER A 112 -7.25 0.83 11.19
C SER A 112 -7.87 2.09 11.80
N SER A 113 -9.19 2.21 11.81
CA SER A 113 -9.90 3.38 12.35
C SER A 113 -9.58 3.70 13.81
N ASP A 114 -9.13 2.71 14.60
CA ASP A 114 -8.68 2.89 15.98
C ASP A 114 -7.17 3.19 16.11
N GLY A 115 -6.44 3.28 14.99
CA GLY A 115 -5.01 3.57 14.91
C GLY A 115 -4.08 2.47 15.42
N LYS A 116 -4.59 1.30 15.81
CA LYS A 116 -3.79 0.23 16.45
C LYS A 116 -3.10 -0.71 15.47
N THR A 117 -3.59 -0.77 14.23
CA THR A 117 -3.08 -1.66 13.19
C THR A 117 -2.60 -0.82 12.03
N THR A 118 -1.36 -1.06 11.59
CA THR A 118 -0.84 -0.52 10.32
C THR A 118 -1.01 -1.56 9.22
N TYR A 119 -1.34 -1.09 8.03
CA TYR A 119 -1.44 -1.90 6.82
C TYR A 119 -0.38 -1.47 5.83
N TRP A 120 0.32 -2.43 5.26
CA TRP A 120 1.19 -2.24 4.11
C TRP A 120 0.66 -3.02 2.93
N GLY A 121 0.93 -2.53 1.72
CA GLY A 121 0.74 -3.35 0.55
C GLY A 121 1.55 -2.90 -0.64
N LYS A 122 1.69 -3.83 -1.59
CA LYS A 122 2.49 -3.69 -2.80
C LYS A 122 1.75 -4.31 -3.96
N LYS A 123 1.69 -3.61 -5.09
CA LYS A 123 1.11 -4.15 -6.32
C LYS A 123 2.05 -5.20 -6.90
N ILE A 124 1.51 -6.34 -7.30
CA ILE A 124 2.28 -7.36 -8.01
C ILE A 124 2.54 -6.86 -9.44
N VAL A 125 3.82 -6.74 -9.79
CA VAL A 125 4.28 -6.38 -11.14
C VAL A 125 4.94 -7.61 -11.76
N ASN A 126 4.35 -8.13 -12.84
CA ASN A 126 4.92 -9.22 -13.63
C ASN A 126 6.12 -8.74 -14.47
#